data_AF-A0A0G1RVQ9-F1
#
_entry.id   AF-A0A0G1RVQ9-F1
#
_cell.length_a   1.000
_cell.length_b   1.000
_cell.length_c   1.000
_cell.angle_alpha   90.00
_cell.angle_beta   90.00
_cell.angle_gamma   90.00
#
_symmetry.space_group_name_H-M   'P 1'
#
loop_
_entity.id
_entity.type
_entity.pdbx_description
1 polymer ?
#
loop_
_entity_poly.entity_id
_entity_poly.type
_entity_poly.pdbx_seq_one_letter_code
_entity_poly.pdbx_strand_id
1 'polypeptide(L)'
;MRKQRGGLTLWAIILGLAISALVLNVSYGRAQEEPFDSTGEQQLDLVQGEATGSAMTVEAAAQSEGVEYYLPYPGVLPDHPLYWLKMIRDRVQLWLTTKSLPRAERLLLYADKRLGAGWALIEGGKADLGVTTITKAEKYLERALTETTSLGDGGDEVRFKKRLGQAALKHAEVIDKLRGRVDELDRAALDEVMRVPGAVTEELEAAAMEKEKMEVRVRVEFSETEVVEGQVRAETALEALTSLADQEGFEVTTKIYDFGSLVEAINDVANSADKAWIYFVNDKAGEVGAGDYRLSADDVVEWRYVEPV
;
A
#
# COMPACT_ATOMS: atom_id res chain seq x y z
N MET A 1 -8.65 51.19 47.34
CA MET A 1 -8.69 51.35 45.86
C MET A 1 -9.03 50.01 45.23
N ARG A 2 -9.98 50.01 44.28
CA ARG A 2 -10.46 48.89 43.44
C ARG A 2 -9.29 48.18 42.73
N LYS A 3 -9.33 46.86 42.44
CA LYS A 3 -10.10 46.19 41.36
C LYS A 3 -10.07 44.66 41.61
N GLN A 4 -11.20 43.96 41.78
CA GLN A 4 -11.93 43.13 40.79
C GLN A 4 -11.05 42.08 40.07
N ARG A 5 -11.22 40.76 40.32
CA ARG A 5 -12.26 39.77 39.90
C ARG A 5 -11.91 39.04 38.59
N GLY A 6 -12.06 37.71 38.63
CA GLY A 6 -12.09 36.78 37.50
C GLY A 6 -11.15 35.60 37.77
N GLY A 7 -11.56 34.34 37.91
CA GLY A 7 -12.83 33.67 37.70
C GLY A 7 -12.52 32.17 37.76
N LEU A 8 -12.38 31.61 38.96
CA LEU A 8 -12.43 30.16 39.15
C LEU A 8 -13.88 29.75 38.96
N THR A 9 -14.20 29.05 37.87
CA THR A 9 -15.31 28.09 37.84
C THR A 9 -15.31 27.30 36.53
N LEU A 10 -15.53 25.98 36.68
CA LEU A 10 -16.20 25.11 35.71
C LEU A 10 -15.42 24.63 34.46
N TRP A 11 -14.26 23.99 34.63
CA TRP A 11 -13.75 23.00 33.66
C TRP A 11 -13.23 21.68 34.27
N ALA A 12 -13.40 21.47 35.59
CA ALA A 12 -12.78 20.36 36.31
C ALA A 12 -13.71 19.16 36.64
N ILE A 13 -14.92 19.05 36.06
CA ILE A 13 -15.90 17.99 36.46
C ILE A 13 -16.47 17.19 35.26
N ILE A 14 -15.84 17.18 34.07
CA ILE A 14 -16.23 16.24 32.99
C ILE A 14 -15.04 15.38 32.49
N LEU A 15 -13.97 15.27 33.28
CA LEU A 15 -12.82 14.39 32.98
C LEU A 15 -12.71 13.19 33.93
N GLY A 16 -13.81 12.79 34.57
CA GLY A 16 -13.80 11.83 35.69
C GLY A 16 -14.65 10.56 35.55
N LEU A 17 -15.33 10.32 34.41
CA LEU A 17 -16.23 9.16 34.25
C LEU A 17 -16.17 8.53 32.85
N ALA A 18 -14.98 8.25 32.33
CA ALA A 18 -14.81 7.39 31.15
C ALA A 18 -13.49 6.60 31.15
N ILE A 19 -12.88 6.37 32.32
CA ILE A 19 -11.63 5.57 32.46
C ILE A 19 -11.86 4.25 33.21
N SER A 20 -13.08 3.97 33.70
CA SER A 20 -13.35 2.73 34.46
C SER A 20 -14.47 1.90 33.85
N ALA A 21 -14.28 1.49 32.60
CA ALA A 21 -15.01 0.37 32.04
C ALA A 21 -14.11 -0.40 31.06
N LEU A 22 -13.50 -1.46 31.62
CA LEU A 22 -13.29 -2.73 30.95
C LEU A 22 -12.06 -2.87 30.03
N VAL A 23 -10.91 -2.96 30.70
CA VAL A 23 -9.96 -4.05 30.41
C VAL A 23 -10.63 -5.37 30.82
N LEU A 24 -11.28 -6.05 29.89
CA LEU A 24 -11.50 -7.51 29.85
C LEU A 24 -11.39 -7.92 28.38
N ASN A 25 -10.23 -8.44 27.96
CA ASN A 25 -9.94 -9.87 27.88
C ASN A 25 -10.71 -10.59 26.75
N VAL A 26 -9.97 -10.86 25.67
CA VAL A 26 -9.84 -12.16 25.00
C VAL A 26 -11.08 -12.80 24.36
N SER A 27 -10.93 -13.05 23.05
CA SER A 27 -11.55 -14.09 22.23
C SER A 27 -13.08 -14.15 22.15
N TYR A 28 -13.62 -13.53 21.10
CA TYR A 28 -14.84 -13.92 20.37
C TYR A 28 -14.68 -13.28 18.98
N GLY A 29 -14.78 -13.93 17.83
CA GLY A 29 -15.04 -15.28 17.40
C GLY A 29 -15.12 -15.15 15.88
N ARG A 30 -14.46 -16.04 15.13
CA ARG A 30 -14.68 -16.15 13.68
C ARG A 30 -16.15 -16.57 13.50
N ALA A 31 -17.04 -15.59 13.35
CA ALA A 31 -18.28 -15.83 12.65
C ALA A 31 -17.91 -15.96 11.18
N GLN A 32 -18.17 -17.12 10.57
CA GLN A 32 -18.29 -17.21 9.12
C GLN A 32 -19.47 -16.30 8.75
N GLU A 33 -19.17 -15.07 8.39
CA GLU A 33 -20.14 -14.17 7.76
C GLU A 33 -20.07 -14.45 6.26
N GLU A 34 -21.20 -14.83 5.69
CA GLU A 34 -21.39 -15.20 4.28
C GLU A 34 -20.81 -14.13 3.34
N PRO A 35 -20.16 -14.52 2.22
CA PRO A 35 -19.59 -13.58 1.27
C PRO A 35 -20.65 -12.64 0.70
N PHE A 36 -20.33 -11.35 0.60
CA PHE A 36 -21.13 -10.39 -0.16
C PHE A 36 -20.99 -10.71 -1.65
N ASP A 37 -22.01 -11.37 -2.19
CA ASP A 37 -22.09 -11.77 -3.58
C ASP A 37 -22.48 -10.57 -4.47
N SER A 38 -21.55 -10.12 -5.31
CA SER A 38 -21.79 -9.05 -6.30
C SER A 38 -22.47 -9.54 -7.58
N THR A 39 -22.81 -10.83 -7.65
CA THR A 39 -23.46 -11.49 -8.77
C THR A 39 -24.93 -11.73 -8.40
N GLY A 40 -25.81 -10.82 -8.84
CA GLY A 40 -27.25 -10.96 -8.58
C GLY A 40 -27.85 -12.15 -9.32
N GLU A 41 -28.23 -13.21 -8.60
CA GLU A 41 -29.05 -14.29 -9.16
C GLU A 41 -30.54 -13.94 -9.09
N GLN A 42 -31.16 -13.84 -10.26
CA GLN A 42 -32.62 -13.89 -10.43
C GLN A 42 -33.08 -15.33 -10.20
N GLN A 43 -33.82 -15.57 -9.12
CA GLN A 43 -34.49 -16.84 -8.90
C GLN A 43 -35.73 -16.91 -9.81
N LEU A 44 -35.66 -17.71 -10.87
CA LEU A 44 -36.79 -18.04 -11.75
C LEU A 44 -37.21 -19.50 -11.54
N ASP A 45 -38.52 -19.70 -11.47
CA ASP A 45 -39.23 -20.93 -11.11
C ASP A 45 -38.83 -22.19 -11.89
N LEU A 46 -38.75 -23.28 -11.15
CA LEU A 46 -38.56 -24.66 -11.61
C LEU A 46 -39.77 -25.16 -12.41
N VAL A 47 -39.56 -25.49 -13.69
CA VAL A 47 -40.39 -26.46 -14.42
C VAL A 47 -39.46 -27.57 -14.95
N GLN A 48 -39.74 -28.80 -14.53
CA GLN A 48 -39.02 -30.02 -14.89
C GLN A 48 -39.23 -30.40 -16.37
N GLY A 49 -38.17 -30.89 -17.01
CA GLY A 49 -38.23 -31.58 -18.30
C GLY A 49 -36.88 -32.23 -18.63
N GLU A 50 -36.89 -33.54 -18.84
CA GLU A 50 -35.73 -34.42 -18.97
C GLU A 50 -34.99 -34.36 -20.32
N ALA A 51 -33.67 -34.63 -20.24
CA ALA A 51 -32.78 -35.33 -21.17
C ALA A 51 -32.81 -35.04 -22.69
N THR A 52 -31.64 -34.68 -23.26
CA THR A 52 -30.84 -35.55 -24.16
C THR A 52 -29.60 -34.84 -24.73
N GLY A 53 -28.44 -35.52 -24.66
CA GLY A 53 -27.46 -35.68 -25.74
C GLY A 53 -26.73 -34.47 -26.38
N SER A 54 -25.42 -34.40 -26.08
CA SER A 54 -24.33 -34.19 -27.05
C SER A 54 -24.27 -32.87 -27.85
N ALA A 55 -23.31 -32.02 -27.52
CA ALA A 55 -22.24 -31.60 -28.44
C ALA A 55 -21.31 -30.60 -27.75
N MET A 56 -20.01 -30.84 -27.87
CA MET A 56 -18.96 -29.89 -27.56
C MET A 56 -19.15 -28.60 -28.36
N THR A 57 -19.37 -27.51 -27.65
CA THR A 57 -18.83 -26.20 -27.98
C THR A 57 -18.06 -25.75 -26.74
N VAL A 58 -16.76 -26.06 -26.69
CA VAL A 58 -15.84 -25.36 -25.79
C VAL A 58 -15.61 -24.01 -26.44
N GLU A 59 -16.64 -23.17 -26.35
CA GLU A 59 -16.56 -21.76 -26.64
C GLU A 59 -15.78 -21.16 -25.47
N ALA A 60 -14.62 -20.58 -25.80
CA ALA A 60 -13.73 -19.96 -24.85
C ALA A 60 -14.47 -18.81 -24.14
N ALA A 61 -15.10 -19.13 -23.02
CA ALA A 61 -15.55 -18.17 -22.04
C ALA A 61 -14.29 -17.58 -21.41
N ALA A 62 -13.85 -16.45 -21.95
CA ALA A 62 -13.05 -15.50 -21.20
C ALA A 62 -13.91 -15.09 -19.99
N GLN A 63 -13.74 -15.82 -18.89
CA GLN A 63 -14.25 -15.42 -17.60
C GLN A 63 -13.58 -14.08 -17.31
N SER A 64 -14.39 -13.03 -17.14
CA SER A 64 -13.90 -11.78 -16.58
C SER A 64 -13.43 -12.11 -15.16
N GLU A 65 -12.13 -12.31 -14.97
CA GLU A 65 -11.52 -12.42 -13.65
C GLU A 65 -11.84 -11.11 -12.91
N GLY A 66 -12.84 -11.14 -12.04
CA GLY A 66 -13.18 -9.98 -11.19
C GLY A 66 -12.04 -9.70 -10.24
N VAL A 67 -11.86 -8.44 -9.84
CA VAL A 67 -10.77 -8.07 -8.92
C VAL A 67 -11.02 -8.76 -7.58
N GLU A 68 -10.10 -9.65 -7.19
CA GLU A 68 -10.14 -10.39 -5.93
C GLU A 68 -9.77 -9.44 -4.78
N TYR A 69 -10.76 -8.72 -4.27
CA TYR A 69 -10.63 -7.83 -3.12
C TYR A 69 -11.91 -7.81 -2.30
N TYR A 70 -11.78 -7.97 -0.98
CA TYR A 70 -12.89 -7.96 -0.05
C TYR A 70 -13.26 -6.52 0.35
N LEU A 71 -14.45 -6.08 -0.06
CA LEU A 71 -15.01 -4.79 0.37
C LEU A 71 -15.70 -4.91 1.74
N PRO A 72 -15.23 -4.22 2.80
CA PRO A 72 -15.87 -4.23 4.10
C PRO A 72 -17.29 -3.65 4.07
N TYR A 73 -18.19 -4.30 4.81
CA TYR A 73 -19.59 -3.89 4.90
C TYR A 73 -19.76 -2.45 5.44
N PRO A 74 -20.62 -1.63 4.81
CA PRO A 74 -20.79 -0.21 5.12
C PRO A 74 -21.35 0.07 6.52
N GLY A 75 -22.14 -0.85 7.08
CA GLY A 75 -22.84 -0.66 8.35
C GLY A 75 -24.00 0.33 8.21
N VAL A 76 -23.96 1.43 8.97
CA VAL A 76 -25.02 2.45 8.98
C VAL A 76 -24.86 3.40 7.79
N LEU A 77 -25.90 3.47 6.95
CA LEU A 77 -25.95 4.33 5.77
C LEU A 77 -26.13 5.82 6.10
N PRO A 78 -25.73 6.74 5.18
CA PRO A 78 -25.89 8.19 5.35
C PRO A 78 -27.30 8.71 5.55
N ASP A 79 -28.32 7.91 5.23
CA ASP A 79 -29.75 8.26 5.35
C ASP A 79 -30.35 7.96 6.73
N HIS A 80 -29.61 7.29 7.62
CA HIS A 80 -30.08 6.92 8.95
C HIS A 80 -29.81 8.01 10.02
N PRO A 81 -30.73 8.28 10.98
CA PRO A 81 -30.60 9.34 11.99
C PRO A 81 -29.39 9.19 12.93
N LEU A 82 -28.81 8.00 13.06
CA LEU A 82 -27.60 7.76 13.88
C LEU A 82 -26.28 7.88 13.09
N TYR A 83 -26.31 8.21 11.80
CA TYR A 83 -25.12 8.29 10.96
C TYR A 83 -24.11 9.33 11.44
N TRP A 84 -24.57 10.45 11.99
CA TRP A 84 -23.69 11.51 12.51
C TRP A 84 -22.80 11.01 13.66
N LEU A 85 -23.28 10.09 14.50
CA LEU A 85 -22.49 9.55 15.60
C LEU A 85 -21.34 8.69 15.09
N LYS A 86 -21.61 7.86 14.06
CA LYS A 86 -20.57 7.11 13.33
C LYS A 86 -19.53 8.06 12.74
N MET A 87 -19.98 9.15 12.10
CA MET A 87 -19.06 10.14 11.52
C MET A 87 -18.17 10.81 12.56
N ILE A 88 -18.70 11.10 13.76
CA ILE A 88 -17.90 11.62 14.88
C ILE A 88 -16.86 10.60 15.33
N ARG A 89 -17.28 9.35 15.59
CA ARG A 89 -16.36 8.27 15.97
C ARG A 89 -15.23 8.12 14.95
N ASP A 90 -15.59 8.03 13.68
CA ASP A 90 -14.63 7.83 12.59
C ASP A 90 -13.63 9.01 12.52
N ARG A 91 -14.10 10.24 12.74
CA ARG A 91 -13.27 11.46 12.80
C ARG A 91 -12.37 11.51 14.03
N VAL A 92 -12.90 11.19 15.21
CA VAL A 92 -12.13 11.12 16.47
C VAL A 92 -11.04 10.08 16.35
N GLN A 93 -11.37 8.89 15.85
CA GLN A 93 -10.39 7.83 15.62
C GLN A 93 -9.31 8.28 14.61
N LEU A 94 -9.69 9.08 13.59
CA LEU A 94 -8.73 9.61 12.61
C LEU A 94 -7.81 10.65 13.19
N TRP A 95 -8.34 11.48 14.06
CA TRP A 95 -7.56 12.46 14.78
C TRP A 95 -6.59 11.81 15.79
N LEU A 96 -7.03 10.75 16.48
CA LEU A 96 -6.21 10.04 17.47
C LEU A 96 -5.08 9.19 16.85
N THR A 97 -5.18 8.85 15.57
CA THR A 97 -4.14 8.02 14.92
C THR A 97 -3.12 8.91 14.25
N THR A 98 -1.96 8.98 14.89
CA THR A 98 -0.84 9.85 14.52
C THR A 98 0.18 9.16 13.62
N LYS A 99 0.30 7.83 13.72
CA LYS A 99 1.24 7.05 12.89
C LYS A 99 0.73 6.96 11.44
N SER A 100 1.64 7.10 10.47
CA SER A 100 1.30 7.15 9.04
C SER A 100 0.63 5.85 8.54
N LEU A 101 1.21 4.67 8.79
CA LEU A 101 0.64 3.39 8.30
C LEU A 101 -0.76 3.11 8.88
N PRO A 102 -1.00 3.07 10.21
CA PRO A 102 -2.35 2.87 10.76
C PRO A 102 -3.35 3.94 10.35
N ARG A 103 -2.87 5.14 10.00
CA ARG A 103 -3.71 6.23 9.50
C ARG A 103 -4.13 5.95 8.06
N ALA A 104 -3.19 5.56 7.19
CA ALA A 104 -3.46 5.16 5.81
C ALA A 104 -4.43 3.98 5.74
N GLU A 105 -4.22 2.93 6.54
CA GLU A 105 -5.11 1.77 6.61
C GLU A 105 -6.54 2.15 6.99
N ARG A 106 -6.68 3.13 7.89
CA ARG A 106 -8.00 3.53 8.34
C ARG A 106 -8.69 4.50 7.39
N LEU A 107 -7.92 5.30 6.63
CA LEU A 107 -8.44 6.04 5.49
C LEU A 107 -8.97 5.08 4.42
N LEU A 108 -8.21 4.03 4.08
CA LEU A 108 -8.64 2.98 3.17
C LEU A 108 -9.95 2.32 3.65
N LEU A 109 -9.99 1.87 4.91
CA LEU A 109 -11.21 1.32 5.51
C LEU A 109 -12.43 2.26 5.41
N TYR A 110 -12.19 3.56 5.48
CA TYR A 110 -13.24 4.58 5.38
C TYR A 110 -13.68 4.84 3.94
N ALA A 111 -12.78 4.67 2.97
CA ALA A 111 -13.07 4.69 1.55
C ALA A 111 -13.98 3.51 1.22
N ASP A 112 -13.52 2.28 1.48
CA ASP A 112 -14.23 1.05 1.16
C ASP A 112 -15.66 1.02 1.72
N LYS A 113 -15.82 1.40 3.00
CA LYS A 113 -17.14 1.45 3.66
C LYS A 113 -18.07 2.47 3.01
N ARG A 114 -17.54 3.57 2.48
CA ARG A 114 -18.36 4.59 1.82
C ARG A 114 -18.70 4.18 0.40
N LEU A 115 -17.81 3.49 -0.30
CA LEU A 115 -18.10 2.91 -1.59
C LEU A 115 -19.30 1.96 -1.49
N GLY A 116 -19.25 1.01 -0.54
CA GLY A 116 -20.37 0.09 -0.28
C GLY A 116 -21.65 0.81 0.14
N ALA A 117 -21.55 1.90 0.92
CA ALA A 117 -22.72 2.70 1.29
C ALA A 117 -23.33 3.42 0.09
N GLY A 118 -22.49 3.95 -0.79
CA GLY A 118 -22.90 4.61 -2.03
C GLY A 118 -23.59 3.65 -2.99
N TRP A 119 -23.05 2.44 -3.15
CA TRP A 119 -23.68 1.35 -3.88
C TRP A 119 -25.10 1.08 -3.38
N ALA A 120 -25.25 0.82 -2.09
CA ALA A 120 -26.55 0.50 -1.49
C ALA A 120 -27.56 1.65 -1.62
N LEU A 121 -27.10 2.91 -1.59
CA LEU A 121 -27.94 4.08 -1.82
C LEU A 121 -28.43 4.18 -3.27
N ILE A 122 -27.56 3.92 -4.25
CA ILE A 122 -27.93 3.91 -5.67
C ILE A 122 -28.94 2.80 -5.95
N GLU A 123 -28.68 1.57 -5.46
CA GLU A 123 -29.65 0.47 -5.56
C GLU A 123 -30.98 0.77 -4.85
N GLY A 124 -30.93 1.50 -3.73
CA GLY A 124 -32.10 1.97 -3.00
C GLY A 124 -32.83 3.15 -3.66
N GLY A 125 -32.46 3.55 -4.88
CA GLY A 125 -33.10 4.63 -5.63
C GLY A 125 -32.73 6.05 -5.17
N LYS A 126 -31.70 6.21 -4.33
CA LYS A 126 -31.19 7.49 -3.83
C LYS A 126 -29.88 7.86 -4.55
N ALA A 127 -29.94 7.95 -5.88
CA ALA A 127 -28.76 8.06 -6.73
C ALA A 127 -27.89 9.29 -6.38
N ASP A 128 -28.46 10.50 -6.28
CA ASP A 128 -27.76 11.72 -5.85
C ASP A 128 -26.93 11.53 -4.55
N LEU A 129 -27.55 10.94 -3.52
CA LEU A 129 -26.90 10.71 -2.23
C LEU A 129 -25.84 9.62 -2.32
N GLY A 130 -26.08 8.61 -3.14
CA GLY A 130 -25.13 7.54 -3.43
C GLY A 130 -23.88 8.07 -4.12
N VAL A 131 -24.04 8.83 -5.21
CA VAL A 131 -22.93 9.45 -5.95
C VAL A 131 -22.10 10.34 -5.03
N THR A 132 -22.72 11.24 -4.25
CA THR A 132 -21.97 12.09 -3.31
C THR A 132 -21.26 11.31 -2.20
N THR A 133 -21.75 10.11 -1.86
CA THR A 133 -21.12 9.21 -0.89
C THR A 133 -19.92 8.50 -1.50
N ILE A 134 -20.00 8.08 -2.77
CA ILE A 134 -18.89 7.52 -3.54
C ILE A 134 -17.81 8.58 -3.75
N THR A 135 -18.15 9.82 -4.12
CA THR A 135 -17.18 10.91 -4.21
C THR A 135 -16.40 11.11 -2.90
N LYS A 136 -17.08 10.94 -1.75
CA LYS A 136 -16.40 10.98 -0.44
C LYS A 136 -15.51 9.75 -0.22
N ALA A 137 -15.93 8.56 -0.68
CA ALA A 137 -15.13 7.35 -0.64
C ALA A 137 -13.79 7.57 -1.36
N GLU A 138 -13.83 8.07 -2.59
CA GLU A 138 -12.63 8.31 -3.40
C GLU A 138 -11.71 9.37 -2.79
N LYS A 139 -12.26 10.42 -2.17
CA LYS A 139 -11.45 11.38 -1.39
C LYS A 139 -10.72 10.73 -0.21
N TYR A 140 -11.27 9.66 0.38
CA TYR A 140 -10.56 8.90 1.41
C TYR A 140 -9.50 7.98 0.82
N LEU A 141 -9.76 7.40 -0.36
CA LEU A 141 -8.80 6.57 -1.10
C LEU A 141 -7.58 7.39 -1.52
N GLU A 142 -7.80 8.56 -2.13
CA GLU A 142 -6.76 9.51 -2.52
C GLU A 142 -5.92 9.93 -1.30
N ARG A 143 -6.57 10.22 -0.16
CA ARG A 143 -5.84 10.53 1.07
C ARG A 143 -5.06 9.34 1.61
N ALA A 144 -5.54 8.12 1.43
CA ALA A 144 -4.78 6.93 1.81
C ALA A 144 -3.51 6.81 0.97
N LEU A 145 -3.59 7.11 -0.34
CA LEU A 145 -2.43 7.20 -1.23
C LEU A 145 -1.45 8.29 -0.78
N THR A 146 -1.92 9.51 -0.47
CA THR A 146 -1.03 10.58 0.00
C THR A 146 -0.27 10.20 1.28
N GLU A 147 -0.89 9.45 2.18
CA GLU A 147 -0.18 8.95 3.37
C GLU A 147 0.92 7.94 3.01
N THR A 148 0.81 7.24 1.88
CA THR A 148 1.85 6.30 1.42
C THR A 148 3.17 6.97 1.02
N THR A 149 3.15 8.24 0.60
CA THR A 149 4.35 9.01 0.29
C THR A 149 5.25 9.19 1.52
N SER A 150 4.66 9.15 2.73
CA SER A 150 5.40 9.22 4.00
C SER A 150 5.72 7.84 4.58
N LEU A 151 5.36 6.75 3.91
CA LEU A 151 5.66 5.39 4.34
C LEU A 151 7.03 4.96 3.79
N GLY A 152 7.82 4.36 4.66
CA GLY A 152 9.01 3.63 4.24
C GLY A 152 8.66 2.35 3.47
N ASP A 153 9.66 1.50 3.32
CA ASP A 153 9.55 0.27 2.53
C ASP A 153 9.74 -0.99 3.37
N GLY A 154 9.32 -0.91 4.65
CA GLY A 154 9.20 -2.10 5.48
C GLY A 154 8.17 -3.08 4.92
N GLY A 155 8.25 -4.33 5.37
CA GLY A 155 7.40 -5.41 4.85
C GLY A 155 5.89 -5.16 5.01
N ASP A 156 5.48 -4.43 6.05
CA ASP A 156 4.08 -4.08 6.28
C ASP A 156 3.62 -2.93 5.36
N GLU A 157 4.47 -1.94 5.14
CA GLU A 157 4.22 -0.81 4.22
C GLU A 157 4.09 -1.29 2.78
N VAL A 158 4.98 -2.18 2.33
CA VAL A 158 4.92 -2.79 0.99
C VAL A 158 3.62 -3.59 0.82
N ARG A 159 3.27 -4.41 1.82
CA ARG A 159 1.99 -5.17 1.82
C ARG A 159 0.79 -4.25 1.77
N PHE A 160 0.84 -3.12 2.49
CA PHE A 160 -0.22 -2.12 2.46
C PHE A 160 -0.35 -1.45 1.10
N LYS A 161 0.75 -0.97 0.48
CA LYS A 161 0.74 -0.36 -0.86
C LYS A 161 0.12 -1.30 -1.90
N LYS A 162 0.48 -2.60 -1.86
CA LYS A 162 -0.15 -3.62 -2.72
C LYS A 162 -1.66 -3.75 -2.49
N ARG A 163 -2.09 -3.83 -1.22
CA ARG A 163 -3.51 -3.92 -0.86
C ARG A 163 -4.28 -2.67 -1.29
N LEU A 164 -3.68 -1.49 -1.18
CA LEU A 164 -4.29 -0.23 -1.62
C LEU A 164 -4.53 -0.23 -3.14
N GLY A 165 -3.58 -0.72 -3.94
CA GLY A 165 -3.77 -0.88 -5.39
C GLY A 165 -4.91 -1.84 -5.73
N GLN A 166 -4.98 -2.99 -5.05
CA GLN A 166 -6.10 -3.93 -5.23
C GLN A 166 -7.46 -3.32 -4.86
N ALA A 167 -7.50 -2.52 -3.80
CA ALA A 167 -8.70 -1.79 -3.40
C ALA A 167 -9.11 -0.76 -4.47
N ALA A 168 -8.16 -0.01 -5.02
CA ALA A 168 -8.42 0.97 -6.08
C ALA A 168 -8.99 0.30 -7.34
N LEU A 169 -8.43 -0.84 -7.76
CA LEU A 169 -8.99 -1.65 -8.84
C LEU A 169 -10.43 -2.08 -8.55
N LYS A 170 -10.72 -2.48 -7.31
CA LYS A 170 -12.08 -2.87 -6.92
C LYS A 170 -13.05 -1.69 -6.89
N HIS A 171 -12.58 -0.53 -6.43
CA HIS A 171 -13.34 0.72 -6.49
C HIS A 171 -13.71 1.07 -7.92
N ALA A 172 -12.77 0.97 -8.87
CA ALA A 172 -13.04 1.19 -10.28
C ALA A 172 -14.08 0.20 -10.83
N GLU A 173 -13.94 -1.10 -10.55
CA GLU A 173 -14.91 -2.13 -10.95
C GLU A 173 -16.33 -1.82 -10.44
N VAL A 174 -16.43 -1.42 -9.17
CA VAL A 174 -17.70 -1.08 -8.53
C VAL A 174 -18.32 0.17 -9.14
N ILE A 175 -17.55 1.25 -9.31
CA ILE A 175 -18.05 2.49 -9.91
C ILE A 175 -18.54 2.19 -11.33
N ASP A 176 -17.83 1.37 -12.09
CA ASP A 176 -18.19 1.04 -13.46
C ASP A 176 -19.54 0.30 -13.54
N LYS A 177 -19.76 -0.67 -12.64
CA LYS A 177 -21.06 -1.35 -12.49
C LYS A 177 -22.21 -0.39 -12.15
N LEU A 178 -21.94 0.66 -11.37
CA LEU A 178 -22.95 1.63 -10.94
C LEU A 178 -23.32 2.64 -12.04
N ARG A 179 -22.41 2.94 -12.98
CA ARG A 179 -22.67 3.84 -14.12
C ARG A 179 -23.86 3.40 -14.98
N GLY A 180 -24.07 2.09 -15.09
CA GLY A 180 -25.21 1.50 -15.82
C GLY A 180 -26.55 1.58 -15.08
N ARG A 181 -26.55 2.03 -13.82
CA ARG A 181 -27.73 2.01 -12.91
C ARG A 181 -28.23 3.41 -12.52
N VAL A 182 -27.60 4.45 -13.05
CA VAL A 182 -27.91 5.85 -12.76
C VAL A 182 -28.29 6.61 -14.03
N ASP A 183 -28.84 7.82 -13.86
CA ASP A 183 -29.20 8.69 -14.97
C ASP A 183 -27.95 9.34 -15.63
N GLU A 184 -28.17 10.14 -16.68
CA GLU A 184 -27.09 10.78 -17.44
C GLU A 184 -26.23 11.73 -16.59
N LEU A 185 -26.86 12.47 -15.66
CA LEU A 185 -26.18 13.47 -14.82
C LEU A 185 -25.30 12.77 -13.79
N ASP A 186 -25.87 11.79 -13.09
CA ASP A 186 -25.16 11.00 -12.09
C ASP A 186 -24.08 10.13 -12.72
N ARG A 187 -24.30 9.61 -13.93
CA ARG A 187 -23.27 8.88 -14.68
C ARG A 187 -22.06 9.78 -14.96
N ALA A 188 -22.28 11.01 -15.43
CA ALA A 188 -21.19 11.95 -15.67
C ALA A 188 -20.40 12.27 -14.39
N ALA A 189 -21.09 12.37 -13.24
CA ALA A 189 -20.42 12.54 -11.95
C ALA A 189 -19.61 11.29 -11.55
N LEU A 190 -20.12 10.08 -11.79
CA LEU A 190 -19.36 8.84 -11.56
C LEU A 190 -18.14 8.72 -12.49
N ASP A 191 -18.23 9.19 -13.73
CA ASP A 191 -17.11 9.21 -14.68
C ASP A 191 -15.98 10.13 -14.20
N GLU A 192 -16.32 11.25 -13.58
CA GLU A 192 -15.32 12.12 -12.94
C GLU A 192 -14.67 11.44 -11.73
N VAL A 193 -15.48 10.78 -10.91
CA VAL A 193 -15.02 10.08 -9.70
C VAL A 193 -14.12 8.88 -10.04
N MET A 194 -14.37 8.21 -11.18
CA MET A 194 -13.56 7.09 -11.70
C MET A 194 -12.08 7.45 -11.93
N ARG A 195 -11.76 8.73 -12.11
CA ARG A 195 -10.36 9.16 -12.31
C ARG A 195 -9.48 8.89 -11.09
N VAL A 196 -10.04 8.91 -9.89
CA VAL A 196 -9.30 8.74 -8.64
C VAL A 196 -8.73 7.33 -8.50
N PRO A 197 -9.53 6.23 -8.54
CA PRO A 197 -8.97 4.88 -8.43
C PRO A 197 -8.00 4.54 -9.57
N GLY A 198 -8.25 5.07 -10.78
CA GLY A 198 -7.30 4.96 -11.90
C GLY A 198 -5.94 5.57 -11.56
N ALA A 199 -5.93 6.83 -11.14
CA ALA A 199 -4.70 7.53 -10.75
C ALA A 199 -3.98 6.84 -9.58
N VAL A 200 -4.72 6.34 -8.59
CA VAL A 200 -4.14 5.59 -7.46
C VAL A 200 -3.44 4.33 -7.93
N THR A 201 -4.04 3.59 -8.87
CA THR A 201 -3.46 2.37 -9.41
C THR A 201 -2.19 2.67 -10.21
N GLU A 202 -2.27 3.65 -11.11
CA GLU A 202 -1.13 4.09 -11.93
C GLU A 202 0.05 4.58 -11.08
N GLU A 203 -0.20 5.38 -10.03
CA GLU A 203 0.86 5.89 -9.16
C GLU A 203 1.55 4.77 -8.37
N LEU A 204 0.79 3.81 -7.84
CA LEU A 204 1.34 2.68 -7.10
C LEU A 204 2.10 1.70 -8.00
N GLU A 205 1.60 1.46 -9.22
CA GLU A 205 2.30 0.64 -10.21
C GLU A 205 3.57 1.32 -10.71
N ALA A 206 3.54 2.62 -11.00
CA ALA A 206 4.72 3.37 -11.39
C ALA A 206 5.80 3.34 -10.30
N ALA A 207 5.41 3.56 -9.04
CA ALA A 207 6.34 3.47 -7.90
C ALA A 207 6.90 2.05 -7.69
N ALA A 208 6.10 1.01 -7.95
CA ALA A 208 6.56 -0.38 -7.89
C ALA A 208 7.54 -0.70 -9.04
N MET A 209 7.22 -0.26 -10.26
CA MET A 209 8.08 -0.46 -11.43
C MET A 209 9.38 0.33 -11.33
N GLU A 210 9.37 1.54 -10.79
CA GLU A 210 10.59 2.32 -10.54
C GLU A 210 11.53 1.55 -9.60
N LYS A 211 10.98 0.93 -8.55
CA LYS A 211 11.73 0.09 -7.62
C LYS A 211 12.21 -1.22 -8.22
N GLU A 212 11.39 -1.89 -9.02
CA GLU A 212 11.81 -3.09 -9.76
C GLU A 212 12.90 -2.76 -10.79
N LYS A 213 12.88 -1.57 -11.39
CA LYS A 213 13.93 -1.11 -12.28
C LYS A 213 15.25 -0.80 -11.57
N MET A 214 15.29 -0.68 -10.24
CA MET A 214 16.55 -0.50 -9.50
C MET A 214 17.30 -1.83 -9.25
N GLU A 215 17.10 -2.82 -10.12
CA GLU A 215 17.96 -4.00 -10.16
C GLU A 215 19.28 -3.64 -10.85
N VAL A 216 20.37 -3.83 -10.10
CA VAL A 216 21.74 -3.57 -10.55
C VAL A 216 22.49 -4.89 -10.63
N ARG A 217 23.43 -4.99 -11.57
CA ARG A 217 24.33 -6.13 -11.64
C ARG A 217 25.48 -5.85 -10.69
N VAL A 218 25.72 -6.76 -9.75
CA VAL A 218 26.84 -6.66 -8.82
C VAL A 218 27.80 -7.78 -9.09
N ARG A 219 29.07 -7.44 -9.21
CA ARG A 219 30.16 -8.37 -9.44
C ARG A 219 31.24 -8.15 -8.40
N VAL A 220 31.65 -9.20 -7.71
CA VAL A 220 32.72 -9.18 -6.70
C VAL A 220 33.84 -10.08 -7.20
N GLU A 221 35.00 -9.48 -7.42
CA GLU A 221 36.20 -10.17 -7.90
C GLU A 221 37.18 -10.37 -6.75
N PHE A 222 37.23 -11.60 -6.23
CA PHE A 222 38.18 -12.02 -5.18
C PHE A 222 39.57 -12.32 -5.77
N SER A 223 39.61 -12.87 -6.99
CA SER A 223 40.81 -13.14 -7.76
C SER A 223 40.49 -13.24 -9.26
N GLU A 224 41.51 -13.35 -10.11
CA GLU A 224 41.33 -13.53 -11.57
C GLU A 224 40.42 -14.72 -11.94
N THR A 225 40.25 -15.69 -11.03
CA THR A 225 39.46 -16.91 -11.24
C THR A 225 38.23 -17.03 -10.35
N GLU A 226 38.08 -16.16 -9.36
CA GLU A 226 37.00 -16.22 -8.36
C GLU A 226 36.18 -14.94 -8.43
N VAL A 227 35.02 -15.06 -9.07
CA VAL A 227 34.07 -13.99 -9.30
C VAL A 227 32.70 -14.46 -8.83
N VAL A 228 32.05 -13.65 -8.01
CA VAL A 228 30.65 -13.81 -7.64
C VAL A 228 29.86 -12.71 -8.32
N GLU A 229 28.79 -13.06 -9.01
CA GLU A 229 27.95 -12.12 -9.73
C GLU A 229 26.48 -12.42 -9.45
N GLY A 230 25.69 -11.37 -9.28
CA GLY A 230 24.25 -11.48 -9.14
C GLY A 230 23.54 -10.20 -9.55
N GLN A 231 22.21 -10.28 -9.58
CA GLN A 231 21.34 -9.12 -9.71
C GLN A 231 20.64 -8.89 -8.39
N VAL A 232 20.77 -7.67 -7.87
CA VAL A 232 20.20 -7.29 -6.59
C VAL A 232 19.55 -5.93 -6.70
N ARG A 233 18.61 -5.66 -5.80
CA ARG A 233 17.98 -4.35 -5.67
C ARG A 233 18.79 -3.52 -4.69
N ALA A 234 19.28 -2.38 -5.13
CA ALA A 234 20.05 -1.49 -4.28
C ALA A 234 20.05 -0.05 -4.80
N GLU A 235 19.94 0.90 -3.88
CA GLU A 235 20.07 2.33 -4.19
C GLU A 235 21.53 2.79 -4.17
N THR A 236 22.40 2.05 -3.48
CA THR A 236 23.81 2.40 -3.27
C THR A 236 24.75 1.26 -3.59
N ALA A 237 26.00 1.58 -3.96
CA ALA A 237 27.01 0.57 -4.26
C ALA A 237 27.28 -0.35 -3.06
N LEU A 238 27.18 0.17 -1.83
CA LEU A 238 27.33 -0.62 -0.61
C LEU A 238 26.15 -1.55 -0.37
N GLU A 239 24.92 -1.06 -0.50
CA GLU A 239 23.71 -1.87 -0.38
C GLU A 239 23.68 -3.01 -1.40
N ALA A 240 24.19 -2.74 -2.61
CA ALA A 240 24.32 -3.73 -3.67
C ALA A 240 25.28 -4.85 -3.27
N LEU A 241 26.42 -4.51 -2.67
CA LEU A 241 27.35 -5.49 -2.13
C LEU A 241 26.74 -6.32 -1.00
N THR A 242 26.12 -5.67 -0.01
CA THR A 242 25.54 -6.38 1.14
C THR A 242 24.36 -7.25 0.76
N SER A 243 23.54 -6.83 -0.21
CA SER A 243 22.43 -7.65 -0.72
C SER A 243 22.93 -8.89 -1.44
N LEU A 244 24.01 -8.77 -2.22
CA LEU A 244 24.65 -9.93 -2.86
C LEU A 244 25.29 -10.84 -1.80
N ALA A 245 25.88 -10.26 -0.76
CA ALA A 245 26.46 -10.98 0.36
C ALA A 245 25.42 -11.84 1.10
N ASP A 246 24.25 -11.29 1.38
CA ASP A 246 23.13 -12.00 1.99
C ASP A 246 22.59 -13.13 1.07
N GLN A 247 22.55 -12.90 -0.24
CA GLN A 247 22.09 -13.89 -1.22
C GLN A 247 23.05 -15.08 -1.34
N GLU A 248 24.35 -14.80 -1.44
CA GLU A 248 25.39 -15.79 -1.72
C GLU A 248 26.06 -16.33 -0.44
N GLY A 249 25.73 -15.76 0.72
CA GLY A 249 26.17 -16.23 2.03
C GLY A 249 27.61 -15.86 2.40
N PHE A 250 28.09 -14.68 1.99
CA PHE A 250 29.40 -14.16 2.38
C PHE A 250 29.30 -12.96 3.33
N GLU A 251 30.38 -12.65 4.06
CA GLU A 251 30.38 -11.55 5.05
C GLU A 251 31.01 -10.27 4.48
N VAL A 252 30.45 -9.12 4.79
CA VAL A 252 30.99 -7.80 4.41
C VAL A 252 31.21 -6.98 5.67
N THR A 253 32.46 -6.64 5.96
CA THR A 253 32.82 -5.77 7.09
C THR A 253 32.97 -4.33 6.61
N THR A 254 32.23 -3.41 7.24
CA THR A 254 32.21 -1.99 6.86
C THR A 254 32.53 -1.09 8.05
N LYS A 255 33.10 0.08 7.77
CA LYS A 255 33.33 1.12 8.77
C LYS A 255 33.02 2.50 8.21
N ILE A 256 32.40 3.32 9.06
CA ILE A 256 32.01 4.69 8.72
C ILE A 256 33.17 5.64 9.04
N TYR A 257 33.54 6.45 8.07
CA TYR A 257 34.52 7.53 8.18
C TYR A 257 33.88 8.87 7.80
N ASP A 258 34.61 9.97 8.02
CA ASP A 258 34.13 11.33 7.68
C ASP A 258 33.89 11.52 6.17
N PHE A 259 34.46 10.66 5.32
CA PHE A 259 34.28 10.65 3.87
C PHE A 259 33.27 9.60 3.38
N GLY A 260 32.56 8.94 4.28
CA GLY A 260 31.56 7.91 3.98
C GLY A 260 31.92 6.52 4.47
N SER A 261 31.14 5.52 4.07
CA SER A 261 31.34 4.12 4.44
C SER A 261 32.40 3.45 3.57
N LEU A 262 33.38 2.82 4.22
CA LEU A 262 34.44 2.03 3.60
C LEU A 262 34.23 0.55 3.91
N VAL A 263 34.37 -0.30 2.90
CA VAL A 263 34.46 -1.76 3.09
C VAL A 263 35.87 -2.09 3.55
N GLU A 264 36.02 -2.62 4.77
CA GLU A 264 37.31 -3.02 5.34
C GLU A 264 37.67 -4.46 4.96
N ALA A 265 36.68 -5.34 4.78
CA ALA A 265 36.89 -6.72 4.37
C ALA A 265 35.65 -7.34 3.70
N ILE A 266 35.88 -8.31 2.82
CA ILE A 266 34.86 -9.22 2.29
C ILE A 266 35.35 -10.64 2.60
N ASN A 267 34.57 -11.41 3.35
CA ASN A 267 35.02 -12.63 4.04
C ASN A 267 36.32 -12.37 4.83
N ASP A 268 37.31 -13.25 4.70
CA ASP A 268 38.61 -13.14 5.36
C ASP A 268 39.60 -12.21 4.63
N VAL A 269 39.19 -11.57 3.52
CA VAL A 269 40.07 -10.70 2.71
C VAL A 269 39.93 -9.25 3.16
N ALA A 270 40.85 -8.81 4.03
CA ALA A 270 40.90 -7.44 4.54
C ALA A 270 41.79 -6.51 3.69
N ASN A 271 41.51 -5.21 3.77
CA ASN A 271 42.38 -4.19 3.20
C ASN A 271 43.79 -4.23 3.84
N SER A 272 44.80 -3.92 3.04
CA SER A 272 46.21 -3.90 3.41
C SER A 272 46.88 -2.62 2.86
N ALA A 273 48.19 -2.47 3.10
CA ALA A 273 48.95 -1.34 2.55
C ALA A 273 49.07 -1.38 1.02
N ASP A 274 49.05 -2.59 0.44
CA ASP A 274 49.29 -2.80 -1.00
C ASP A 274 47.99 -2.97 -1.81
N LYS A 275 46.90 -3.37 -1.15
CA LYS A 275 45.61 -3.65 -1.80
C LYS A 275 44.42 -3.32 -0.91
N ALA A 276 43.37 -2.79 -1.53
CA ALA A 276 42.10 -2.49 -0.90
C ALA A 276 40.92 -2.89 -1.80
N TRP A 277 39.76 -3.10 -1.18
CA TRP A 277 38.49 -3.23 -1.87
C TRP A 277 38.05 -1.88 -2.42
N ILE A 278 38.08 -1.74 -3.74
CA ILE A 278 37.63 -0.55 -4.46
C ILE A 278 36.40 -0.92 -5.28
N TYR A 279 35.37 -0.09 -5.20
CA TYR A 279 34.19 -0.24 -6.03
C TYR A 279 34.30 0.59 -7.30
N PHE A 280 33.70 0.07 -8.37
CA PHE A 280 33.57 0.69 -9.67
C PHE A 280 32.10 0.65 -10.07
N VAL A 281 31.63 1.69 -10.72
CA VAL A 281 30.30 1.72 -11.34
C VAL A 281 30.49 2.00 -12.82
N ASN A 282 30.07 1.06 -13.66
CA ASN A 282 30.26 1.12 -15.11
C ASN A 282 31.72 1.42 -15.49
N ASP A 283 32.66 0.63 -14.94
CA ASP A 283 34.12 0.74 -15.11
C ASP A 283 34.78 2.02 -14.57
N LYS A 284 34.03 2.89 -13.87
CA LYS A 284 34.58 4.09 -13.23
C LYS A 284 34.74 3.88 -11.73
N ALA A 285 35.94 4.11 -11.21
CA ALA A 285 36.20 4.03 -9.78
C ALA A 285 35.31 5.03 -9.02
N GLY A 286 34.81 4.59 -7.87
CA GLY A 286 33.99 5.41 -6.99
C GLY A 286 34.69 6.67 -6.52
N GLU A 287 34.06 7.84 -6.69
CA GLU A 287 34.58 9.13 -6.23
C GLU A 287 34.10 9.51 -4.81
N VAL A 288 33.10 8.80 -4.29
CA VAL A 288 32.49 9.01 -2.97
C VAL A 288 32.44 7.70 -2.18
N GLY A 289 32.04 7.70 -0.91
CA GLY A 289 31.81 6.46 -0.17
C GLY A 289 30.78 5.56 -0.87
N ALA A 290 30.94 4.24 -0.76
CA ALA A 290 30.05 3.29 -1.44
C ALA A 290 28.59 3.37 -0.96
N GLY A 291 28.38 3.83 0.28
CA GLY A 291 27.04 4.10 0.84
C GLY A 291 26.43 5.44 0.39
N ASP A 292 27.22 6.30 -0.28
CA ASP A 292 26.77 7.62 -0.75
C ASP A 292 26.59 7.66 -2.27
N TYR A 293 27.25 6.76 -3.00
CA TYR A 293 27.08 6.64 -4.46
C TYR A 293 25.67 6.15 -4.78
N ARG A 294 24.91 6.93 -5.55
CA ARG A 294 23.56 6.59 -5.99
C ARG A 294 23.58 5.84 -7.31
N LEU A 295 23.08 4.61 -7.29
CA LEU A 295 22.98 3.77 -8.48
C LEU A 295 21.77 4.12 -9.33
N SER A 296 21.89 3.87 -10.62
CA SER A 296 20.81 3.88 -11.59
C SER A 296 20.44 2.46 -12.00
N ALA A 297 19.22 2.30 -12.52
CA ALA A 297 18.80 1.06 -13.18
C ALA A 297 19.85 0.57 -14.19
N ASP A 298 20.08 -0.74 -14.23
CA ASP A 298 21.05 -1.41 -15.11
C ASP A 298 22.54 -1.07 -14.87
N ASP A 299 22.87 -0.31 -13.82
CA ASP A 299 24.27 -0.09 -13.44
C ASP A 299 24.98 -1.41 -13.14
N VAL A 300 26.25 -1.48 -13.54
CA VAL A 300 27.16 -2.57 -13.17
C VAL A 300 28.07 -2.08 -12.07
N VAL A 301 27.88 -2.61 -10.86
CA VAL A 301 28.73 -2.36 -9.70
C VAL A 301 29.75 -3.47 -9.60
N GLU A 302 31.04 -3.12 -9.66
CA GLU A 302 32.12 -4.07 -9.52
C GLU A 302 32.97 -3.77 -8.28
N TRP A 303 33.25 -4.80 -7.50
CA TRP A 303 34.16 -4.73 -6.36
C TRP A 303 35.43 -5.49 -6.70
N ARG A 304 36.56 -4.81 -6.70
CA ARG A 304 37.87 -5.38 -7.07
C ARG A 304 38.87 -5.17 -5.94
N TYR A 305 39.65 -6.20 -5.61
CA TYR A 305 40.73 -6.12 -4.63
C TYR A 305 42.04 -5.69 -5.30
N VAL A 306 42.27 -4.39 -5.38
CA VAL A 306 43.31 -3.76 -6.22
C VAL A 306 44.19 -2.79 -5.43
N GLU A 307 45.33 -2.40 -6.02
CA GLU A 307 46.16 -1.33 -5.47
C GLU A 307 45.37 -0.01 -5.50
N PRO A 308 45.23 0.69 -4.35
CA PRO A 308 44.48 1.94 -4.28
C PRO A 308 45.18 3.03 -5.10
N VAL A 309 44.40 3.77 -5.89
CA VAL A 309 44.87 4.82 -6.82
C VAL A 309 45.00 6.17 -6.13
#